data_AF-A0A212CU35-F1
#
_entry.id   AF-A0A212CU35-F1
#
_cell.length_a   1.000
_cell.length_b   1.000
_cell.length_c   1.000
_cell.angle_alpha   90.00
_cell.angle_beta   90.00
_cell.angle_gamma   90.00
#
_symmetry.space_group_name_H-M   'P 1'
#
loop_
_entity.id
_entity.type
_entity.pdbx_description
1 polymer ?
#
loop_
_entity_poly.entity_id
_entity_poly.type
_entity_poly.pdbx_seq_one_letter_code
_entity_poly.pdbx_strand_id
1 'polypeptide(L)'
;GEEVQCQYAVTCAGLYSDRISELSGCNPNPRIVPFRGDYLVPDSRFPFLGVHFTPRMDGNIWLGPNAVLAFKREGYRPFDFSARDIMDIMIKSGLIKLVFQNFSYGVNEMYKACFLSATVKHLQKFIPEITISDILRGPAGVRAQALDKDGNLIDDFVFDGGVGDIGNRILHVRNAPSPAATSSLAISGMIVDEVQQRFKL
;
A
#
# COMPACT_ATOMS: atom_id res chain seq x y z
N GLY A 1 -19.54 -21.80 -0.99
CA GLY A 1 -18.36 -21.53 -0.15
C GLY A 1 -18.52 -22.27 1.16
N GLU A 2 -17.44 -22.44 1.91
CA GLU A 2 -17.54 -22.96 3.28
C GLU A 2 -18.14 -21.89 4.21
N GLU A 3 -18.94 -22.32 5.17
CA GLU A 3 -19.60 -21.44 6.15
C GLU A 3 -18.95 -21.65 7.53
N VAL A 4 -18.66 -20.54 8.22
CA VAL A 4 -18.07 -20.53 9.56
C VAL A 4 -18.93 -19.67 10.47
N GLN A 5 -19.32 -20.22 11.63
CA GLN A 5 -20.06 -19.49 12.66
C GLN A 5 -19.11 -18.95 13.72
N CYS A 6 -19.20 -17.65 14.02
CA CYS A 6 -18.42 -16.97 15.04
C CYS A 6 -19.26 -15.91 15.75
N GLN A 7 -18.88 -15.52 16.96
CA GLN A 7 -19.57 -14.46 17.72
C GLN A 7 -19.14 -13.06 17.30
N TYR A 8 -17.86 -12.92 16.93
CA TYR A 8 -17.22 -11.68 16.52
C TYR A 8 -16.29 -11.95 15.33
N ALA A 9 -16.14 -10.96 14.47
CA ALA A 9 -15.22 -11.03 13.33
C ALA A 9 -14.29 -9.81 13.32
N VAL A 10 -13.01 -10.05 13.03
CA VAL A 10 -12.02 -8.98 12.81
C VAL A 10 -11.52 -9.09 11.38
N THR A 11 -11.62 -8.01 10.60
CA THR A 11 -11.17 -8.01 9.21
C THR A 11 -9.90 -7.19 9.03
N CYS A 12 -8.85 -7.83 8.53
CA CYS A 12 -7.57 -7.19 8.18
C CYS A 12 -7.35 -7.30 6.65
N ALA A 13 -8.31 -6.83 5.86
CA ALA A 13 -8.40 -7.13 4.42
C ALA A 13 -7.47 -6.29 3.52
N GLY A 14 -6.53 -5.53 4.10
CA GLY A 14 -5.49 -4.77 3.38
C GLY A 14 -6.05 -3.96 2.21
N LEU A 15 -5.68 -4.35 0.98
CA LEU A 15 -6.11 -3.69 -0.26
C LEU A 15 -7.62 -3.66 -0.48
N TYR A 16 -8.43 -4.39 0.29
CA TYR A 16 -9.88 -4.46 0.19
C TYR A 16 -10.60 -4.00 1.46
N SER A 17 -9.88 -3.42 2.42
CA SER A 17 -10.43 -3.10 3.75
C SER A 17 -11.61 -2.13 3.69
N ASP A 18 -11.60 -1.13 2.80
CA ASP A 18 -12.72 -0.23 2.56
C ASP A 18 -13.95 -0.95 2.01
N ARG A 19 -13.79 -1.81 0.98
CA ARG A 19 -14.90 -2.59 0.41
C ARG A 19 -15.53 -3.53 1.42
N ILE A 20 -14.72 -4.26 2.19
CA ILE A 20 -15.22 -5.19 3.20
C ILE A 20 -15.96 -4.44 4.31
N SER A 21 -15.49 -3.25 4.69
CA SER A 21 -16.20 -2.42 5.68
C SER A 21 -17.55 -1.88 5.15
N GLU A 22 -17.66 -1.56 3.86
CA GLU A 22 -18.93 -1.13 3.27
C GLU A 22 -19.98 -2.25 3.25
N LEU A 23 -19.56 -3.52 3.13
CA LEU A 23 -20.48 -4.67 3.17
C LEU A 23 -21.21 -4.80 4.51
N SER A 24 -20.61 -4.30 5.60
CA SER A 24 -21.21 -4.25 6.93
C SER A 24 -21.88 -2.89 7.24
N GLY A 25 -21.96 -1.99 6.25
CA GLY A 25 -22.61 -0.68 6.40
C GLY A 25 -21.73 0.44 6.96
N CYS A 26 -20.41 0.25 7.07
CA CYS A 26 -19.50 1.31 7.52
C CYS A 26 -19.47 2.52 6.56
N ASN A 27 -18.98 3.65 7.08
CA ASN A 27 -18.75 4.84 6.27
C ASN A 27 -17.80 4.52 5.10
N PRO A 28 -18.07 5.00 3.87
CA PRO A 28 -17.15 4.81 2.76
C PRO A 28 -15.73 5.38 3.01
N ASN A 29 -15.57 6.41 3.84
CA ASN A 29 -14.27 6.99 4.16
C ASN A 29 -13.60 6.27 5.34
N PRO A 30 -12.28 6.03 5.30
CA PRO A 30 -11.34 6.37 4.22
C PRO A 30 -11.33 5.37 3.06
N ARG A 31 -10.89 5.82 1.88
CA ARG A 31 -10.72 4.95 0.72
C ARG A 31 -9.32 4.39 0.63
N ILE A 32 -9.22 3.15 0.16
CA ILE A 32 -7.91 2.53 -0.09
C ILE A 32 -7.48 2.80 -1.53
N VAL A 33 -6.36 3.50 -1.67
CA VAL A 33 -5.70 3.78 -2.93
C VAL A 33 -4.46 2.87 -3.04
N PRO A 34 -4.38 2.04 -4.09
CA PRO A 34 -3.24 1.15 -4.28
C PRO A 34 -2.05 1.91 -4.87
N PHE A 35 -0.94 1.93 -4.15
CA PHE A 35 0.34 2.43 -4.64
C PHE A 35 1.28 1.26 -4.88
N ARG A 36 1.68 1.06 -6.13
CA ARG A 36 2.63 0.03 -6.56
C ARG A 36 4.05 0.53 -6.37
N GLY A 37 4.86 -0.33 -5.77
CA GLY A 37 6.29 -0.16 -5.65
C GLY A 37 7.02 -1.26 -6.39
N ASP A 38 7.74 -0.87 -7.44
CA ASP A 38 8.65 -1.76 -8.16
C ASP A 38 9.99 -1.78 -7.43
N TYR A 39 10.52 -2.97 -7.17
CA TYR A 39 11.91 -3.16 -6.72
C TYR A 39 12.79 -3.48 -7.93
N LEU A 40 13.97 -2.88 -7.99
CA LEU A 40 15.04 -3.27 -8.92
C LEU A 40 16.08 -4.07 -8.13
N VAL A 41 16.83 -4.94 -8.77
CA VAL A 41 17.84 -5.78 -8.10
C VAL A 41 19.18 -5.49 -8.75
N PRO A 42 20.05 -4.65 -8.14
CA PRO A 42 21.38 -4.41 -8.63
C PRO A 42 22.32 -5.53 -8.21
N ASP A 43 23.43 -5.61 -8.93
CA ASP A 43 24.57 -6.42 -8.57
C ASP A 43 25.03 -6.15 -7.12
N SER A 44 25.26 -7.23 -6.37
CA SER A 44 25.62 -7.31 -4.95
C SER A 44 26.87 -6.50 -4.51
N ARG A 45 27.66 -5.98 -5.45
CA ARG A 45 28.99 -5.41 -5.20
C ARG A 45 29.00 -3.95 -4.68
N PHE A 46 27.85 -3.26 -4.62
CA PHE A 46 27.82 -1.80 -4.36
C PHE A 46 26.86 -1.39 -3.22
N PRO A 47 27.31 -0.64 -2.17
CA PRO A 47 26.47 -0.30 -1.01
C PRO A 47 26.04 1.20 -0.88
N PHE A 48 24.74 1.42 -0.57
CA PHE A 48 24.00 2.61 -0.04
C PHE A 48 23.98 3.91 -0.92
N LEU A 49 22.97 4.81 -1.05
CA LEU A 49 21.83 5.34 -0.25
C LEU A 49 20.84 6.11 -1.19
N GLY A 50 19.63 6.50 -0.75
CA GLY A 50 18.71 7.48 -1.41
C GLY A 50 17.54 6.86 -2.19
N VAL A 51 17.78 5.66 -2.71
CA VAL A 51 16.81 4.59 -2.94
C VAL A 51 17.07 3.57 -1.82
N HIS A 52 16.09 2.82 -1.28
CA HIS A 52 16.49 1.81 -0.29
C HIS A 52 17.27 0.72 -1.01
N PHE A 53 18.57 0.66 -0.75
CA PHE A 53 19.43 -0.48 -1.06
C PHE A 53 19.28 -1.44 0.10
N THR A 54 18.53 -2.52 -0.09
CA THR A 54 18.25 -3.52 0.93
C THR A 54 19.01 -4.79 0.57
N PRO A 55 20.16 -5.06 1.22
CA PRO A 55 20.85 -6.34 1.08
C PRO A 55 19.94 -7.47 1.56
N ARG A 56 19.91 -8.55 0.81
CA ARG A 56 19.14 -9.76 1.09
C ARG A 56 20.08 -10.86 1.58
N MET A 57 19.51 -11.85 2.26
CA MET A 57 20.26 -13.00 2.79
C MET A 57 20.90 -13.86 1.70
N ASP A 58 20.44 -13.76 0.45
CA ASP A 58 20.98 -14.44 -0.72
C ASP A 58 22.14 -13.67 -1.39
N GLY A 59 22.57 -12.55 -0.80
CA GLY A 59 23.61 -11.69 -1.33
C GLY A 59 23.14 -10.68 -2.38
N ASN A 60 21.91 -10.79 -2.88
CA ASN A 60 21.36 -9.78 -3.80
C ASN A 60 21.05 -8.49 -3.04
N ILE A 61 21.07 -7.37 -3.75
CA ILE A 61 20.63 -6.08 -3.21
C ILE A 61 19.32 -5.73 -3.91
N TRP A 62 18.33 -5.23 -3.17
CA TRP A 62 17.13 -4.65 -3.76
C TRP A 62 17.20 -3.14 -3.71
N LEU A 63 16.72 -2.48 -4.75
CA LEU A 63 16.59 -1.05 -4.92
C LEU A 63 15.12 -0.69 -4.99
N GLY A 64 14.69 0.22 -4.15
CA GLY A 64 13.35 0.79 -4.24
C GLY A 64 12.73 0.83 -2.86
N PRO A 65 11.41 0.64 -2.75
CA PRO A 65 10.47 0.69 -3.86
C PRO A 65 10.30 2.13 -4.36
N ASN A 66 10.02 2.29 -5.65
CA ASN A 66 9.42 3.54 -6.15
C ASN A 66 7.96 3.65 -5.66
N ALA A 67 7.31 4.79 -5.87
CA ALA A 67 5.90 4.95 -5.56
C ALA A 67 5.13 5.41 -6.81
N VAL A 68 4.42 4.48 -7.44
CA VAL A 68 3.55 4.76 -8.60
C VAL A 68 2.12 4.33 -8.30
N LEU A 69 1.15 5.10 -8.79
CA LEU A 69 -0.25 4.74 -8.65
C LEU A 69 -0.54 3.43 -9.42
N ALA A 70 -1.21 2.47 -8.78
CA ALA A 70 -1.66 1.26 -9.43
C ALA A 70 -3.09 1.45 -9.99
N PHE A 71 -3.35 0.93 -11.19
CA PHE A 71 -4.66 1.02 -11.85
C PHE A 71 -5.60 -0.15 -11.53
N LYS A 72 -5.19 -0.98 -10.57
CA LYS A 72 -5.93 -2.12 -10.01
C LYS A 72 -5.43 -2.34 -8.59
N ARG A 73 -6.31 -2.77 -7.67
CA ARG A 73 -5.94 -3.03 -6.26
C ARG A 73 -4.82 -4.06 -6.15
N GLU A 74 -4.91 -5.14 -6.91
CA GLU A 74 -3.85 -6.14 -7.09
C GLU A 74 -3.11 -5.95 -8.42
N GLY A 75 -2.79 -4.70 -8.76
CA GLY A 75 -2.06 -4.36 -9.97
C GLY A 75 -0.57 -4.53 -9.76
N TYR A 76 -0.06 -5.77 -9.78
CA TYR A 76 1.36 -6.04 -9.63
C TYR A 76 2.15 -5.77 -10.91
N ARG A 77 1.50 -5.76 -12.07
CA ARG A 77 2.13 -5.48 -13.37
C ARG A 77 1.84 -4.04 -13.83
N PRO A 78 2.73 -3.44 -14.66
CA PRO A 78 2.54 -2.05 -15.13
C PRO A 78 1.22 -1.80 -15.89
N PHE A 79 0.70 -2.82 -16.56
CA PHE A 79 -0.51 -2.73 -17.39
C PHE A 79 -1.74 -3.39 -16.74
N ASP A 80 -1.66 -3.78 -15.47
CA ASP A 80 -2.83 -4.31 -14.77
C ASP A 80 -3.85 -3.19 -14.54
N PHE A 81 -5.02 -3.37 -15.14
CA PHE A 81 -6.07 -2.35 -15.19
C PHE A 81 -7.40 -2.91 -14.70
N SER A 82 -8.14 -2.11 -13.93
CA SER A 82 -9.50 -2.39 -13.52
C SER A 82 -10.33 -1.12 -13.57
N ALA A 83 -11.24 -1.04 -14.54
CA ALA A 83 -12.15 0.11 -14.69
C ALA A 83 -12.97 0.36 -13.42
N ARG A 84 -13.41 -0.71 -12.74
CA ARG A 84 -14.16 -0.63 -11.49
C ARG A 84 -13.32 -0.01 -10.38
N ASP A 85 -12.07 -0.44 -10.22
CA ASP A 85 -11.20 0.09 -9.15
C ASP A 85 -10.86 1.55 -9.40
N ILE A 86 -10.54 1.93 -10.64
CA ILE A 86 -10.22 3.32 -11.00
C ILE A 86 -11.43 4.22 -10.78
N MET A 87 -12.61 3.79 -11.22
CA MET A 87 -13.83 4.57 -11.03
C MET A 87 -14.15 4.75 -9.54
N ASP A 88 -13.99 3.68 -8.74
CA ASP A 88 -14.16 3.77 -7.29
C ASP A 88 -13.16 4.77 -6.67
N ILE A 89 -11.88 4.69 -7.04
CA ILE A 89 -10.86 5.57 -6.48
C ILE A 89 -11.07 7.02 -6.95
N MET A 90 -11.33 7.26 -8.23
CA MET A 90 -11.52 8.63 -8.75
C MET A 90 -12.77 9.31 -8.21
N ILE A 91 -13.90 8.59 -8.11
CA ILE A 91 -15.18 9.19 -7.72
C ILE A 91 -15.31 9.29 -6.21
N LYS A 92 -14.79 8.31 -5.46
CA LYS A 92 -15.13 8.15 -4.03
C LYS A 92 -14.01 8.58 -3.08
N SER A 93 -12.86 9.03 -3.58
CA SER A 93 -11.72 9.43 -2.75
C SER A 93 -11.21 10.84 -3.07
N GLY A 94 -10.31 11.37 -2.23
CA GLY A 94 -9.56 12.61 -2.50
C GLY A 94 -8.42 12.47 -3.53
N LEU A 95 -8.34 11.38 -4.32
CA LEU A 95 -7.19 11.11 -5.20
C LEU A 95 -6.89 12.27 -6.15
N ILE A 96 -7.93 12.86 -6.75
CA ILE A 96 -7.76 13.97 -7.70
C ILE A 96 -7.02 15.14 -7.02
N LYS A 97 -7.39 15.48 -5.78
CA LYS A 97 -6.73 16.54 -4.99
C LYS A 97 -5.28 16.17 -4.71
N LEU A 98 -5.01 14.93 -4.28
CA LEU A 98 -3.65 14.43 -4.02
C LEU A 98 -2.75 14.51 -5.27
N VAL A 99 -3.28 14.08 -6.42
CA VAL A 99 -2.56 14.11 -7.71
C VAL A 99 -2.26 15.54 -8.13
N PHE A 100 -3.22 16.47 -7.99
CA PHE A 100 -2.97 17.88 -8.32
C PHE A 100 -1.91 18.53 -7.42
N GLN A 101 -1.91 18.22 -6.12
CA GLN A 101 -0.91 18.72 -5.18
C GLN A 101 0.50 18.17 -5.47
N ASN A 102 0.59 16.93 -5.97
CA ASN A 102 1.85 16.20 -6.16
C ASN A 102 2.16 15.88 -7.62
N PHE A 103 1.61 16.64 -8.58
CA PHE A 103 1.63 16.28 -9.99
C PHE A 103 3.05 16.13 -10.55
N SER A 104 3.92 17.10 -10.26
CA SER A 104 5.32 17.08 -10.72
C SER A 104 6.07 15.85 -10.19
N TYR A 105 5.82 15.48 -8.93
CA TYR A 105 6.41 14.30 -8.31
C TYR A 105 5.89 13.00 -8.95
N GLY A 106 4.56 12.87 -9.11
CA GLY A 106 3.94 11.68 -9.69
C GLY A 106 4.36 11.42 -11.14
N VAL A 107 4.48 12.46 -11.97
CA VAL A 107 4.97 12.33 -13.36
C VAL A 107 6.43 11.89 -13.39
N ASN A 108 7.27 12.43 -12.51
CA ASN A 108 8.68 12.05 -12.43
C ASN A 108 8.87 10.59 -11.98
N GLU A 109 8.08 10.12 -11.00
CA GLU A 109 8.09 8.71 -10.59
C GLU A 109 7.60 7.78 -11.71
N MET A 110 6.54 8.17 -12.43
CA MET A 110 6.06 7.40 -13.58
C MET A 110 7.11 7.31 -14.70
N TYR A 111 7.79 8.43 -14.99
CA TYR A 111 8.89 8.47 -15.96
C TYR A 111 10.02 7.51 -15.56
N LYS A 112 10.45 7.53 -14.29
CA LYS A 112 11.47 6.61 -13.78
C LYS A 112 11.02 5.15 -13.83
N ALA A 113 9.75 4.86 -13.53
CA ALA A 113 9.20 3.50 -13.60
C ALA A 113 9.15 2.95 -15.04
N CYS A 114 8.84 3.79 -16.02
CA CYS A 114 8.80 3.40 -17.43
C CYS A 114 10.20 3.28 -18.05
N PHE A 115 11.10 4.22 -17.74
CA PHE A 115 12.42 4.30 -18.33
C PHE A 115 13.50 3.87 -17.34
N LEU A 116 14.00 2.65 -17.52
CA LEU A 116 15.10 2.12 -16.69
C LEU A 116 16.31 3.06 -16.72
N SER A 117 16.66 3.62 -17.88
CA SER A 117 17.76 4.58 -18.03
C SER A 117 17.60 5.82 -17.14
N ALA A 118 16.36 6.29 -16.92
CA ALA A 118 16.10 7.41 -16.03
C ALA A 118 16.30 7.03 -14.56
N THR A 119 15.87 5.82 -14.17
CA THR A 119 16.17 5.28 -12.85
C THR A 119 17.67 5.08 -12.64
N VAL A 120 18.40 4.52 -13.62
CA VAL A 120 19.86 4.38 -13.55
C VAL A 120 20.52 5.73 -13.38
N LYS A 121 20.14 6.73 -14.17
CA LYS A 121 20.68 8.10 -14.04
C LYS A 121 20.40 8.72 -12.66
N HIS A 122 19.27 8.35 -12.03
CA HIS A 122 18.96 8.76 -10.67
C HIS A 122 19.85 8.04 -9.65
N LEU A 123 20.05 6.73 -9.80
CA LEU A 123 20.92 5.91 -8.96
C LEU A 123 22.40 6.29 -9.09
N GLN A 124 22.83 6.72 -10.27
CA GLN A 124 24.19 7.20 -10.56
C GLN A 124 24.59 8.45 -9.77
N LYS A 125 23.62 9.17 -9.19
CA LYS A 125 23.91 10.25 -8.23
C LYS A 125 24.54 9.73 -6.94
N PHE A 126 24.29 8.46 -6.61
CA PHE A 126 24.78 7.80 -5.41
C PHE A 126 25.90 6.81 -5.74
N ILE A 127 25.74 6.04 -6.82
CA ILE A 127 26.73 5.04 -7.28
C ILE A 127 27.01 5.29 -8.76
N PRO A 128 28.00 6.16 -9.10
CA PRO A 128 28.26 6.58 -10.48
C PRO A 128 28.63 5.44 -11.42
N GLU A 129 29.16 4.35 -10.87
CA GLU A 129 29.64 3.17 -11.59
C GLU A 129 28.52 2.25 -12.06
N ILE A 130 27.28 2.42 -11.56
CA ILE A 130 26.16 1.55 -11.90
C ILE A 130 25.73 1.74 -13.35
N THR A 131 25.60 0.63 -14.06
CA THR A 131 25.13 0.59 -15.45
C THR A 131 23.79 -0.12 -15.56
N ILE A 132 23.15 0.00 -16.74
CA ILE A 132 21.87 -0.66 -17.01
C ILE A 132 22.00 -2.19 -16.94
N SER A 133 23.15 -2.73 -17.33
CA SER A 133 23.44 -4.18 -17.28
C SER A 133 23.53 -4.73 -15.87
N ASP A 134 23.81 -3.89 -14.88
CA ASP A 134 23.93 -4.30 -13.48
C ASP A 134 22.57 -4.41 -12.78
N ILE A 135 21.47 -4.03 -13.45
CA ILE A 135 20.14 -3.92 -12.85
C ILE A 135 19.16 -4.90 -13.48
N LEU A 136 18.63 -5.80 -12.66
CA LEU A 136 17.50 -6.65 -13.00
C LEU A 136 16.20 -6.07 -12.45
N ARG A 137 15.08 -6.34 -13.13
CA ARG A 137 13.75 -6.01 -12.60
C ARG A 137 13.40 -7.01 -11.50
N GLY A 138 13.10 -6.52 -10.31
CA GLY A 138 12.64 -7.30 -9.17
C GLY A 138 11.11 -7.41 -9.13
N PRO A 139 10.58 -7.99 -8.03
CA PRO A 139 9.14 -8.08 -7.81
C PRO A 139 8.52 -6.70 -7.57
N ALA A 140 7.21 -6.63 -7.72
CA ALA A 140 6.42 -5.46 -7.33
C ALA A 140 5.59 -5.77 -6.07
N GLY A 141 5.39 -4.77 -5.23
CA GLY A 141 4.41 -4.82 -4.14
C GLY A 141 3.35 -3.73 -4.32
N VAL A 142 2.12 -3.98 -3.87
CA VAL A 142 1.08 -2.94 -3.85
C VAL A 142 0.73 -2.61 -2.41
N ARG A 143 0.90 -1.35 -2.04
CA ARG A 143 0.57 -0.82 -0.72
C ARG A 143 -0.87 -0.31 -0.73
N ALA A 144 -1.62 -0.69 0.29
CA ALA A 144 -2.94 -0.16 0.57
C ALA A 144 -2.77 1.16 1.35
N GLN A 145 -2.96 2.30 0.68
CA GLN A 145 -2.87 3.60 1.35
C GLN A 145 -4.27 4.14 1.64
N ALA A 146 -4.58 4.40 2.90
CA ALA A 146 -5.81 5.06 3.27
C ALA A 146 -5.76 6.55 2.92
N LEU A 147 -6.79 7.02 2.22
CA LEU A 147 -6.95 8.37 1.73
C LEU A 147 -8.30 8.93 2.19
N ASP A 148 -8.28 10.13 2.76
CA ASP A 148 -9.52 10.84 3.11
C ASP A 148 -10.18 11.52 1.90
N LYS A 149 -11.31 12.19 2.12
CA LYS A 149 -12.05 12.94 1.08
C LYS A 149 -11.35 14.24 0.63
N ASP A 150 -10.39 14.71 1.42
CA ASP A 150 -9.67 15.96 1.21
C ASP A 150 -8.33 15.76 0.50
N GLY A 151 -7.93 14.50 0.31
CA GLY A 151 -6.70 14.13 -0.40
C GLY A 151 -5.51 13.93 0.52
N ASN A 152 -5.73 13.86 1.84
CA ASN A 152 -4.68 13.57 2.80
C ASN A 152 -4.53 12.07 3.02
N LEU A 153 -3.28 11.60 3.03
CA LEU A 153 -2.97 10.25 3.44
C LEU A 153 -3.20 10.12 4.94
N ILE A 154 -3.84 9.03 5.36
CA ILE A 154 -4.02 8.74 6.78
C ILE A 154 -2.80 7.98 7.27
N ASP A 155 -2.11 8.59 8.23
CA ASP A 155 -0.87 8.07 8.80
C ASP A 155 -1.08 7.26 10.09
N ASP A 156 -2.31 7.18 10.59
CA ASP A 156 -2.66 6.48 11.84
C ASP A 156 -3.65 5.32 11.60
N PHE A 157 -3.88 4.50 12.62
CA PHE A 157 -4.86 3.42 12.58
C PHE A 157 -6.26 3.93 12.29
N VAL A 158 -7.00 3.13 11.52
CA VAL A 158 -8.43 3.37 11.30
C VAL A 158 -9.19 2.09 11.64
N PHE A 159 -9.94 2.14 12.73
CA PHE A 159 -10.78 1.06 13.24
C PHE A 159 -12.25 1.39 13.11
N ASP A 160 -12.98 0.67 12.27
CA ASP A 160 -14.42 0.87 12.07
C ASP A 160 -15.25 -0.32 12.54
N GLY A 161 -16.44 -0.03 13.06
CA GLY A 161 -17.44 -1.02 13.41
C GLY A 161 -18.49 -1.07 12.32
N GLY A 162 -18.96 -2.28 11.97
CA GLY A 162 -20.13 -2.41 11.11
C GLY A 162 -21.38 -1.83 11.78
N VAL A 163 -22.43 -1.61 10.98
CA VAL A 163 -23.72 -1.08 11.43
C VAL A 163 -24.77 -2.19 11.44
N GLY A 164 -25.70 -2.13 12.38
CA GLY A 164 -26.80 -3.09 12.53
C GLY A 164 -26.44 -4.31 13.39
N ASP A 165 -27.38 -5.24 13.54
CA ASP A 165 -27.28 -6.34 14.52
C ASP A 165 -26.05 -7.24 14.31
N ILE A 166 -25.70 -7.47 13.05
CA ILE A 166 -24.52 -8.26 12.66
C ILE A 166 -23.28 -7.37 12.59
N GLY A 167 -23.37 -6.19 11.97
CA GLY A 167 -22.23 -5.29 11.77
C GLY A 167 -21.59 -4.84 13.08
N ASN A 168 -22.38 -4.65 14.14
CA ASN A 168 -21.89 -4.28 15.47
C ASN A 168 -20.97 -5.33 16.12
N ARG A 169 -20.88 -6.55 15.55
CA ARG A 169 -19.99 -7.64 15.99
C ARG A 169 -18.74 -7.76 15.11
N ILE A 170 -18.52 -6.80 14.20
CA ILE A 170 -17.42 -6.81 13.25
C ILE A 170 -16.52 -5.60 13.49
N LEU A 171 -15.23 -5.86 13.68
CA LEU A 171 -14.18 -4.84 13.71
C LEU A 171 -13.41 -4.85 12.39
N HIS A 172 -13.37 -3.72 11.71
CA HIS A 172 -12.62 -3.51 10.48
C HIS A 172 -11.34 -2.74 10.77
N VAL A 173 -10.18 -3.37 10.51
CA VAL A 173 -8.89 -2.69 10.47
C VAL A 173 -8.69 -2.15 9.06
N ARG A 174 -8.96 -0.86 8.88
CA ARG A 174 -8.98 -0.22 7.56
C ARG A 174 -7.64 0.36 7.17
N ASN A 175 -6.89 0.89 8.13
CA ASN A 175 -5.54 1.37 7.93
C ASN A 175 -4.65 0.85 9.06
N ALA A 176 -3.44 0.43 8.71
CA ALA A 176 -2.39 0.09 9.66
C ALA A 176 -1.11 0.82 9.22
N PRO A 177 -0.53 1.69 10.06
CA PRO A 177 0.60 2.52 9.69
C PRO A 177 1.88 1.71 9.45
N SER A 178 2.77 2.29 8.67
CA SER A 178 4.13 1.78 8.48
C SER A 178 4.97 2.00 9.75
N PRO A 179 5.88 1.08 10.16
CA PRO A 179 6.26 -0.17 9.51
C PRO A 179 5.43 -1.39 9.96
N ALA A 180 4.33 -1.66 9.25
CA ALA A 180 3.35 -2.67 9.65
C ALA A 180 3.89 -4.11 9.75
N ALA A 181 4.83 -4.50 8.87
CA ALA A 181 5.40 -5.85 8.89
C ALA A 181 6.28 -6.07 10.14
N THR A 182 7.19 -5.14 10.42
CA THR A 182 8.11 -5.19 11.57
C THR A 182 7.34 -5.11 12.89
N SER A 183 6.34 -4.23 12.96
CA SER A 183 5.56 -4.01 14.17
C SER A 183 4.34 -4.94 14.29
N SER A 184 4.20 -5.95 13.43
CA SER A 184 3.00 -6.78 13.32
C SER A 184 2.51 -7.37 14.65
N LEU A 185 3.41 -7.82 15.52
CA LEU A 185 3.06 -8.32 16.86
C LEU A 185 2.52 -7.21 17.77
N ALA A 186 3.14 -6.03 17.78
CA ALA A 186 2.64 -4.89 18.55
C ALA A 186 1.29 -4.39 18.01
N ILE A 187 1.12 -4.39 16.69
CA ILE A 187 -0.15 -4.06 16.03
C ILE A 187 -1.23 -5.06 16.44
N SER A 188 -0.90 -6.35 16.51
CA SER A 188 -1.85 -7.37 16.96
C SER A 188 -2.30 -7.13 18.41
N GLY A 189 -1.40 -6.67 19.29
CA GLY A 189 -1.75 -6.26 20.65
C GLY A 189 -2.77 -5.12 20.65
N MET A 190 -2.50 -4.06 19.89
CA MET A 190 -3.44 -2.93 19.76
C MET A 190 -4.80 -3.34 19.21
N ILE A 191 -4.83 -4.26 18.24
CA ILE A 191 -6.10 -4.79 17.70
C ILE A 191 -6.84 -5.59 18.77
N VAL A 192 -6.15 -6.41 19.55
CA VAL A 192 -6.75 -7.19 20.64
C VAL A 192 -7.34 -6.27 21.71
N ASP A 193 -6.62 -5.22 22.10
CA ASP A 193 -7.10 -4.23 23.07
C ASP A 193 -8.38 -3.53 22.56
N GLU A 194 -8.40 -3.12 21.28
CA GLU A 194 -9.58 -2.52 20.65
C GLU A 194 -10.77 -3.50 20.61
N VAL A 195 -10.53 -4.78 20.32
CA VAL A 195 -11.55 -5.84 20.32
C VAL A 195 -12.14 -6.00 21.73
N GLN A 196 -11.29 -6.08 22.76
CA GLN A 196 -11.73 -6.20 24.15
C GLN A 196 -12.57 -5.01 24.58
N GLN A 197 -12.10 -3.79 24.28
CA GLN A 197 -12.81 -2.56 24.63
C GLN A 197 -14.16 -2.45 23.91
N ARG A 198 -14.19 -2.71 22.60
CA ARG A 198 -15.37 -2.51 21.76
C ARG A 198 -16.46 -3.55 22.03
N PHE A 199 -16.07 -4.81 22.23
CA PHE A 199 -17.01 -5.90 22.48
C PHE A 199 -17.23 -6.21 23.97
N LYS A 200 -16.52 -5.51 24.88
CA LYS A 200 -16.60 -5.67 26.33
C LYS A 200 -16.30 -7.12 26.77
N LEU A 201 -15.20 -7.65 26.25
CA LEU A 201 -14.69 -9.01 26.55
C LEU A 201 -13.75 -9.02 27.75
#